data_AF-A0A1H4LG18-F1
#
_entry.id   AF-A0A1H4LG18-F1
#
_cell.length_a   1.000
_cell.length_b   1.000
_cell.length_c   1.000
_cell.angle_alpha   90.00
_cell.angle_beta   90.00
_cell.angle_gamma   90.00
#
_symmetry.space_group_name_H-M   'P 1'
#
loop_
_entity.id
_entity.type
_entity.pdbx_description
1 polymer ?
#
loop_
_entity_poly.entity_id
_entity_poly.type
_entity_poly.pdbx_seq_one_letter_code
_entity_poly.pdbx_strand_id
1 'polypeptide(L)' 'MITRPARQARSIATLRVIRRDDPDKALVLSMIERLVRRGFAKRRALDNGDFEVRFHSGEVFLLGDADVTRIR' A
#
# COMPACT_ATOMS: atom_id res chain seq x y z
N MET A 1 20.94 23.09 5.97
CA MET A 1 20.91 22.06 7.03
C MET A 1 19.69 21.18 6.83
N ILE A 2 19.90 19.87 6.77
CA ILE A 2 18.95 18.85 6.30
C ILE A 2 18.34 18.18 7.54
N THR A 3 17.02 18.17 7.69
CA THR A 3 16.36 17.22 8.61
C THR A 3 14.92 16.91 8.17
N ARG A 4 14.74 15.83 7.40
CA ARG A 4 13.51 15.04 7.43
C ARG A 4 13.92 13.57 7.46
N PRO A 5 13.76 12.89 8.61
CA PRO A 5 13.07 11.61 8.53
C PRO A 5 12.25 11.30 9.79
N ALA A 6 10.92 11.37 9.68
CA ALA A 6 10.00 10.72 10.62
C ALA A 6 8.67 10.29 9.96
N ARG A 7 8.60 10.18 8.62
CA ARG A 7 7.35 9.81 7.90
C ARG A 7 7.38 8.38 7.33
N GLN A 8 8.55 7.75 7.22
CA GLN A 8 8.71 6.47 6.53
C GLN A 8 8.55 5.23 7.44
N ALA A 9 8.72 5.39 8.76
CA ALA A 9 8.67 4.29 9.72
C ALA A 9 7.24 3.81 10.04
N ARG A 10 6.23 4.69 9.96
CA ARG A 10 4.83 4.32 10.22
C ARG A 10 4.23 3.48 9.11
N SER A 11 4.63 3.69 7.86
CA SER A 11 4.07 3.00 6.69
C SER A 11 4.31 1.48 6.67
N ILE A 12 5.35 1.01 7.35
CA ILE A 12 5.67 -0.43 7.47
C ILE A 12 4.90 -1.05 8.65
N ALA A 13 4.68 -0.26 9.71
CA ALA A 13 3.97 -0.70 10.91
C ALA A 13 2.48 -0.95 10.64
N THR A 14 1.81 -0.10 9.86
CA THR A 14 0.38 -0.26 9.52
C THR A 14 0.13 -1.52 8.67
N LEU A 15 1.02 -1.80 7.70
CA LEU A 15 0.98 -3.04 6.92
C LEU A 15 1.15 -4.28 7.80
N ARG A 16 1.80 -4.17 8.96
CA ARG A 16 2.03 -5.29 9.88
C ARG A 16 0.83 -5.59 10.77
N VAL A 17 -0.02 -4.59 11.03
CA VAL A 17 -1.25 -4.74 11.83
C VAL A 17 -2.34 -5.40 10.98
N ILE A 18 -2.55 -4.95 9.75
CA ILE A 18 -3.51 -5.56 8.81
C ILE A 18 -3.22 -7.06 8.57
N ARG A 19 -1.95 -7.48 8.68
CA ARG A 19 -1.53 -8.87 8.49
C ARG A 19 -2.04 -9.85 9.55
N ARG A 20 -2.50 -9.41 10.73
CA ARG A 20 -2.90 -10.32 11.82
C ARG A 20 -4.38 -10.68 11.84
N ASP A 21 -5.25 -9.74 11.46
CA ASP A 21 -6.70 -9.90 11.64
C ASP A 21 -7.41 -10.32 10.35
N ASP A 22 -6.74 -10.25 9.19
CA ASP A 22 -7.26 -10.69 7.89
C ASP A 22 -6.15 -11.35 7.04
N PRO A 23 -6.08 -12.70 7.03
CA PRO A 23 -5.03 -13.43 6.30
C PRO A 23 -5.18 -13.32 4.76
N ASP A 24 -6.40 -13.18 4.26
CA ASP A 24 -6.66 -13.08 2.82
C ASP A 24 -6.18 -11.72 2.30
N LYS A 25 -6.52 -10.65 3.03
CA LYS A 25 -6.01 -9.31 2.75
C LYS A 25 -4.50 -9.21 2.91
N ALA A 26 -3.93 -9.87 3.91
CA ALA A 26 -2.48 -9.96 4.07
C ALA A 26 -1.79 -10.53 2.81
N LEU A 27 -2.39 -11.58 2.22
CA LEU A 27 -1.90 -12.20 1.00
C LEU A 27 -1.98 -11.23 -0.19
N VAL A 28 -3.12 -10.56 -0.37
CA VAL A 28 -3.31 -9.55 -1.44
C VAL A 28 -2.28 -8.42 -1.31
N LEU A 29 -2.10 -7.87 -0.12
CA LEU A 29 -1.13 -6.80 0.14
C LEU A 29 0.31 -7.27 -0.12
N SER A 30 0.64 -8.51 0.21
CA SER A 30 1.97 -9.09 -0.07
C SER A 30 2.24 -9.21 -1.58
N MET A 31 1.21 -9.57 -2.36
CA MET A 31 1.31 -9.67 -3.82
C MET A 31 1.48 -8.27 -4.43
N ILE A 32 0.69 -7.29 -3.99
CA ILE A 32 0.82 -5.90 -4.43
C ILE A 32 2.23 -5.37 -4.12
N GLU A 33 2.75 -5.61 -2.92
CA GLU A 33 4.11 -5.20 -2.54
C GLU A 33 5.17 -5.86 -3.43
N ARG A 34 5.00 -7.13 -3.81
CA ARG A 34 5.86 -7.82 -4.78
C ARG A 34 5.80 -7.15 -6.15
N LEU A 35 4.62 -6.76 -6.62
CA LEU A 35 4.45 -6.09 -7.92
C LEU A 35 5.08 -4.70 -7.92
N VAL A 36 4.97 -3.95 -6.82
CA VAL A 36 5.66 -2.66 -6.65
C VAL A 36 7.17 -2.84 -6.66
N ARG A 37 7.69 -3.82 -5.91
CA ARG A 37 9.14 -4.13 -5.88
C ARG A 37 9.70 -4.54 -7.23
N ARG A 38 8.91 -5.24 -8.04
CA ARG A 38 9.29 -5.64 -9.41
C ARG A 38 9.08 -4.52 -10.44
N GLY A 39 8.58 -3.36 -10.04
CA GLY A 39 8.36 -2.22 -10.92
C GLY A 39 7.11 -2.31 -11.79
N PHE A 40 6.19 -3.25 -11.53
CA PHE A 40 4.91 -3.35 -12.28
C PHE A 40 3.82 -2.40 -11.75
N ALA A 41 4.03 -1.83 -10.57
CA ALA A 41 3.13 -0.84 -9.99
C ALA A 41 3.90 0.22 -9.18
N LYS A 42 3.27 1.37 -8.97
CA LYS A 42 3.73 2.39 -8.02
C LYS A 42 2.73 2.47 -6.88
N ARG A 43 3.22 2.65 -5.65
CA ARG A 43 2.39 2.84 -4.45
C ARG A 43 2.60 4.25 -3.88
N ARG A 44 1.51 4.91 -3.51
CA ARG A 44 1.50 6.20 -2.82
C ARG A 44 0.66 6.09 -1.55
N ALA A 45 1.21 6.52 -0.42
CA ALA A 45 0.42 6.70 0.80
C ALA A 45 -0.40 7.98 0.69
N LEU A 46 -1.68 7.90 1.08
CA LEU A 46 -2.60 9.03 1.14
C LEU A 46 -2.64 9.61 2.55
N ASP A 47 -3.17 10.83 2.69
CA ASP A 47 -3.20 11.53 3.97
C ASP A 47 -4.25 10.94 4.94
N ASN A 48 -5.20 10.16 4.44
CA ASN A 48 -6.20 9.42 5.22
C ASN A 48 -5.69 8.07 5.77
N GLY A 49 -4.45 7.68 5.46
CA GLY A 49 -3.86 6.41 5.89
C GLY A 49 -3.97 5.26 4.89
N ASP A 50 -4.73 5.45 3.80
CA ASP A 50 -4.87 4.48 2.72
C ASP A 50 -3.65 4.48 1.78
N PHE A 51 -3.61 3.48 0.90
CA PHE A 51 -2.62 3.43 -0.17
C PHE A 51 -3.27 3.40 -1.54
N GLU A 52 -2.83 4.29 -2.43
CA GLU A 52 -3.10 4.20 -3.85
C GLU A 52 -2.04 3.32 -4.52
N VAL A 53 -2.48 2.40 -5.37
CA VAL A 53 -1.65 1.55 -6.20
C VAL A 53 -2.00 1.80 -7.65
N ARG A 54 -1.01 2.21 -8.44
CA ARG A 54 -1.15 2.46 -9.88
C ARG A 54 -0.32 1.46 -10.67
N PHE A 55 -1.00 0.66 -11.48
CA PHE A 55 -0.38 -0.31 -12.37
C PHE A 55 0.06 0.34 -13.69
N HIS A 56 1.00 -0.31 -14.38
CA HIS A 56 1.47 0.14 -15.69
C HIS A 56 0.40 -0.03 -16.77
N SER A 57 -0.57 -0.92 -16.57
CA SER A 57 -1.78 -1.05 -17.38
C SER A 57 -2.67 0.20 -17.32
N GLY A 58 -2.46 1.09 -16.35
CA GLY A 58 -3.31 2.25 -16.09
C GLY A 58 -4.40 1.99 -15.04
N GLU A 59 -4.53 0.75 -14.56
CA GLU A 59 -5.44 0.41 -13.46
C GLU A 59 -5.01 1.07 -12.16
N VAL A 60 -6.00 1.51 -11.38
CA VAL A 60 -5.78 2.18 -10.10
C VAL A 60 -6.63 1.54 -9.02
N PHE A 61 -5.98 1.18 -7.92
CA PHE A 61 -6.62 0.60 -6.74
C PHE A 61 -6.36 1.45 -5.50
N LEU A 62 -7.36 1.55 -4.64
CA LEU A 62 -7.27 2.09 -3.29
C LEU A 62 -7.28 0.93 -2.30
N LEU A 63 -6.29 0.91 -1.42
CA LEU A 63 -6.15 -0.05 -0.33
C LEU A 63 -6.50 0.66 0.96
N GLY A 64 -7.74 0.46 1.41
CA GLY A 64 -8.22 0.92 2.71
C GLY A 64 -7.99 -0.13 3.79
N ASP A 65 -8.44 0.18 5.01
CA ASP A 65 -8.28 -0.71 6.17
C ASP A 65 -9.18 -1.96 6.11
N ALA A 66 -10.40 -1.83 5.61
CA ALA A 66 -11.31 -2.95 5.36
C ALA A 66 -11.27 -3.43 3.90
N ASP A 67 -11.24 -2.51 2.95
CA ASP A 67 -11.53 -2.85 1.55
C ASP A 67 -10.37 -2.62 0.58
N VAL A 68 -10.48 -3.25 -0.60
CA VAL A 68 -9.67 -2.97 -1.78
C VAL A 68 -10.61 -2.54 -2.91
N THR A 69 -10.49 -1.29 -3.35
CA THR A 69 -11.42 -0.70 -4.33
C THR A 69 -10.69 -0.39 -5.62
N ARG A 70 -11.24 -0.84 -6.75
CA ARG A 70 -10.76 -0.42 -8.08
C ARG A 70 -11.44 0.90 -8.48
N ILE A 71 -10.66 1.87 -8.92
CA ILE A 71 -11.14 3.21 -9.28
C ILE A 71 -11.09 3.45 -10.80
N ARG A 72 -10.18 2.78 -11.51
CA ARG A 72 -9.99 2.92 -12.96
C ARG A 72 -9.52 1.61 -13.60
#